data_AF-A0A1G2XPS5-F1
#
_entry.id   AF-A0A1G2XPS5-F1
#
_cell.length_a   1.000
_cell.length_b   1.000
_cell.length_c   1.000
_cell.angle_alpha   90.00
_cell.angle_beta   90.00
_cell.angle_gamma   90.00
#
_symmetry.space_group_name_H-M   'P 1'
#
loop_
_entity.id
_entity.type
_entity.pdbx_description
1 polymer ?
#
loop_
_entity_poly.entity_id
_entity_poly.type
_entity_poly.pdbx_seq_one_letter_code
_entity_poly.pdbx_strand_id
1 'polypeptide(L)' 'MKNHVFTGFGFGPIQAGLIVNEAYKSGNFSRIVISEVDQKLVDAVRANNGTYYINVVSSAGIE' A
#
# COMPACT_ATOMS: atom_id res chain seq x y z
N MET A 1 -8.82 -14.92 14.94
CA MET A 1 -8.18 -13.79 14.23
C MET A 1 -9.16 -13.29 13.18
N LYS A 2 -9.47 -12.00 13.11
CA LYS A 2 -10.45 -11.47 12.15
C LYS A 2 -9.84 -11.55 10.75
N ASN A 3 -10.42 -12.36 9.86
CA ASN A 3 -9.94 -12.55 8.49
C ASN A 3 -10.48 -11.44 7.58
N HIS A 4 -10.03 -10.21 7.81
CA HIS A 4 -10.47 -9.06 7.03
C HIS A 4 -9.50 -8.78 5.88
N VAL A 5 -10.05 -8.59 4.68
CA VAL A 5 -9.30 -8.15 3.51
C VAL A 5 -9.63 -6.69 3.24
N PHE A 6 -8.61 -5.84 3.27
CA PHE A 6 -8.75 -4.47 2.78
C PHE A 6 -8.70 -4.48 1.25
N THR A 7 -9.73 -3.96 0.59
CA THR A 7 -9.77 -3.82 -0.87
C THR A 7 -9.90 -2.35 -1.23
N GLY A 8 -9.01 -1.84 -2.08
CA GLY A 8 -9.03 -0.47 -2.59
C GLY A 8 -9.00 -0.42 -4.12
N PHE A 9 -9.33 0.74 -4.67
CA PHE A 9 -9.31 1.03 -6.10
C PHE A 9 -8.43 2.25 -6.37
N GLY A 10 -7.50 2.11 -7.30
CA GLY A 10 -6.43 3.07 -7.59
C GLY A 10 -5.26 2.94 -6.62
N PHE A 11 -4.04 2.87 -7.12
CA PHE A 11 -2.78 2.77 -6.39
C PHE A 11 -1.95 4.06 -6.54
N GLY A 12 -2.63 5.20 -6.51
CA GLY A 12 -2.00 6.52 -6.53
C GLY A 12 -1.42 6.93 -5.16
N PRO A 13 -0.79 8.12 -5.07
CA PRO A 13 -0.08 8.57 -3.87
C PRO A 13 -0.92 8.60 -2.59
N ILE A 14 -2.20 8.98 -2.66
CA ILE A 14 -3.09 9.00 -1.49
C ILE A 14 -3.41 7.57 -1.02
N GLN A 15 -3.76 6.68 -1.95
CA GLN A 15 -4.07 5.30 -1.58
C GLN A 15 -2.83 4.59 -1.04
N ALA A 16 -1.70 4.67 -1.75
CA ALA A 16 -0.47 3.96 -1.39
C ALA A 16 0.21 4.55 -0.16
N GLY A 17 0.34 5.88 -0.10
CA GLY A 17 1.11 6.58 0.93
C GLY A 17 0.37 6.81 2.25
N LEU A 18 -0.96 6.94 2.20
CA LEU A 18 -1.78 7.23 3.39
C LEU A 18 -2.66 6.04 3.75
N ILE A 19 -3.60 5.65 2.89
CA ILE A 19 -4.66 4.69 3.27
C ILE A 19 -4.10 3.28 3.48
N VAL A 20 -3.32 2.77 2.52
CA VAL A 20 -2.71 1.44 2.61
C VAL A 20 -1.64 1.40 3.70
N ASN A 21 -0.88 2.48 3.86
CA ASN A 21 0.11 2.59 4.93
C ASN A 21 -0.52 2.43 6.32
N GLU A 22 -1.61 3.15 6.59
CA GLU A 22 -2.33 3.02 7.86
C GLU A 22 -3.04 1.67 7.99
N ALA A 23 -3.62 1.13 6.91
CA ALA A 23 -4.20 -0.21 6.92
C ALA A 23 -3.16 -1.28 7.28
N TYR A 24 -1.96 -1.20 6.71
CA TYR A 24 -0.83 -2.09 7.01
C TYR A 24 -0.35 -1.93 8.45
N LYS A 25 -0.06 -0.70 8.89
CA LYS A 25 0.41 -0.39 10.25
C LYS A 25 -0.60 -0.79 11.33
N SER A 26 -1.90 -0.76 11.03
CA SER A 26 -2.95 -1.11 11.99
C SER A 26 -2.97 -2.60 12.39
N GLY A 27 -2.42 -3.50 11.56
CA GLY A 27 -2.49 -4.95 11.79
C GLY A 27 -3.91 -5.55 11.75
N ASN A 28 -4.93 -4.77 11.35
CA ASN A 28 -6.34 -5.19 11.37
C ASN A 28 -6.75 -6.09 10.20
N PHE A 29 -5.92 -6.18 9.16
CA PHE A 29 -6.22 -6.89 7.92
C PHE A 29 -5.22 -8.00 7.67
N SER A 30 -5.72 -9.19 7.33
CA SER A 30 -4.88 -10.34 6.96
C SER A 30 -4.31 -10.20 5.54
N ARG A 31 -4.92 -9.33 4.72
CA ARG A 31 -4.50 -9.06 3.35
C ARG A 31 -4.94 -7.67 2.89
N ILE A 32 -4.11 -7.04 2.07
CA ILE A 32 -4.40 -5.79 1.37
C ILE A 32 -4.40 -6.10 -0.13
N VAL A 33 -5.46 -5.69 -0.84
CA VAL A 33 -5.62 -5.88 -2.29
C VAL A 33 -5.99 -4.54 -2.92
N ILE A 34 -5.28 -4.14 -3.97
CA ILE A 34 -5.59 -2.90 -4.70
C ILE A 34 -5.86 -3.26 -6.17
N SER A 35 -6.97 -2.75 -6.69
CA SER A 35 -7.28 -2.78 -8.12
C SER A 35 -6.74 -1.51 -8.78
N GLU A 36 -5.88 -1.66 -9.78
CA GLU A 36 -5.25 -0.55 -10.51
C GLU A 36 -5.36 -0.78 -12.01
N VAL A 37 -5.56 0.30 -12.78
CA VAL A 37 -5.71 0.29 -14.24
C VAL A 37 -4.38 0.51 -14.97
N ASP A 38 -3.42 1.18 -14.34
CA ASP A 38 -2.07 1.34 -14.87
C ASP A 38 -1.29 0.03 -14.74
N GLN A 39 -1.19 -0.69 -15.86
CA GLN A 39 -0.49 -1.97 -15.93
C GLN A 39 0.99 -1.86 -15.55
N LYS A 40 1.66 -0.74 -15.85
CA LYS A 40 3.08 -0.58 -15.51
C LYS A 40 3.28 -0.55 -13.99
N LEU A 41 2.38 0.11 -13.28
CA LEU A 41 2.40 0.19 -11.83
C LEU A 41 2.10 -1.19 -11.20
N VAL A 42 1.11 -1.89 -11.74
CA VAL A 42 0.78 -3.26 -11.33
C VAL A 42 1.97 -4.19 -11.51
N ASP A 43 2.63 -4.13 -12.66
CA ASP A 43 3.79 -4.98 -12.98
C ASP A 43 4.98 -4.66 -12.06
N ALA A 44 5.25 -3.38 -11.79
CA ALA A 44 6.33 -2.96 -10.89
C ALA A 44 6.13 -3.52 -9.47
N VAL A 45 4.93 -3.42 -8.92
CA VAL A 45 4.61 -3.96 -7.58
C VAL A 45 4.71 -5.48 -7.56
N ARG A 46 4.21 -6.18 -8.61
CA ARG A 46 4.28 -7.64 -8.72
C ARG A 46 5.72 -8.14 -8.87
N ALA A 47 6.53 -7.47 -9.68
CA ALA A 47 7.95 -7.78 -9.83
C ALA A 47 8.72 -7.61 -8.52
N ASN A 48 8.25 -6.72 -7.63
CA ASN A 48 8.78 -6.51 -6.29
C ASN A 48 8.02 -7.31 -5.20
N ASN A 49 7.51 -8.50 -5.55
CA ASN A 49 6.82 -9.43 -4.64
C ASN A 49 5.62 -8.83 -3.87
N GLY A 50 4.92 -7.85 -4.45
CA GLY A 50 3.79 -7.20 -3.80
C GLY A 50 4.19 -6.15 -2.76
N THR A 51 5.45 -5.72 -2.75
CA THR A 51 5.98 -4.73 -1.80
C THR A 51 6.34 -3.42 -2.49
N TYR A 52 6.36 -2.34 -1.73
CA TYR A 52 6.77 -1.01 -2.18
C TYR A 52 7.23 -0.20 -0.97
N TYR A 53 7.93 0.91 -1.22
CA TYR A 53 8.40 1.82 -0.17
C TYR A 53 7.65 3.15 -0.23
N ILE A 54 7.47 3.75 0.95
CA ILE A 54 6.95 5.10 1.12
C ILE A 54 8.03 5.88 1.84
N ASN A 55 8.52 6.95 1.23
CA ASN A 55 9.44 7.86 1.89
C ASN A 55 8.62 8.88 2.68
N VAL A 56 8.80 8.94 4.00
CA VAL A 56 8.08 9.87 4.88
C VAL A 56 9.04 10.95 5.37
N VAL A 57 8.74 12.20 5.06
CA VAL A 57 9.51 13.35 5.54
C VAL A 57 8.93 13.82 6.87
N SER A 58 9.80 13.93 7.88
CA SER A 58 9.49 14.52 9.17
C SER A 58 10.49 15.62 9.51
N SER A 59 10.30 16.29 10.65
CA SER A 59 11.29 17.23 11.19
C SER A 59 12.63 16.56 11.53
N ALA A 60 12.68 15.23 11.69
CA ALA A 60 13.88 14.47 12.01
C ALA A 60 14.63 13.94 10.76
N GLY A 61 14.07 14.10 9.56
CA GLY A 61 14.64 13.58 8.32
C GLY A 61 13.65 12.76 7.50
N ILE A 62 14.17 11.94 6.58
CA ILE A 62 13.39 11.05 5.72
C ILE A 62 13.54 9.61 6.22
N GLU A 63 12.43 8.91 6.39
CA GLU A 63 12.37 7.45 6.65
C GLU A 63 11.75 6.69 5.46
#